data_AF-A0A2T1GDS9-F1
#
_entry.id   AF-A0A2T1GDS9-F1
#
_cell.length_a   1.000
_cell.length_b   1.000
_cell.length_c   1.000
_cell.angle_alpha   90.00
_cell.angle_beta   90.00
_cell.angle_gamma   90.00
#
_symmetry.space_group_name_H-M   'P 1'
#
loop_
_entity.id
_entity.type
_entity.pdbx_description
1 polymer ?
#
loop_
_entity_poly.entity_id
_entity_poly.type
_entity_poly.pdbx_seq_one_letter_code
_entity_poly.pdbx_strand_id
1 'polypeptide(L)'
;MTPEALSSYPQIQELHVAQVVGYLQETHWISVSHPSPRLLVFEKGVDDRGKPIQIVLPSKDDYEDTPYLLAKAVNLLSVLESVTFQEIVNAIGAFAHVS
;
A
#
# COMPACT_ATOMS: atom_id res chain seq x y z
N MET A 1 11.33 -3.00 5.69
CA MET A 1 11.95 -2.48 4.45
C MET A 1 12.76 -1.24 4.80
N THR A 2 14.02 -1.18 4.39
CA THR A 2 14.90 -0.02 4.59
C THR A 2 14.94 0.83 3.29
N PRO A 3 15.38 2.09 3.32
CA PRO A 3 15.47 2.93 2.11
C PRO A 3 16.33 2.30 1.00
N GLU A 4 17.37 1.57 1.35
CA GLU A 4 18.24 0.87 0.39
C GLU A 4 17.51 -0.26 -0.33
N ALA A 5 16.52 -0.87 0.33
CA ALA A 5 15.67 -1.88 -0.29
C ALA A 5 14.70 -1.28 -1.32
N LEU A 6 14.36 0.02 -1.25
CA LEU A 6 13.53 0.69 -2.24
C LEU A 6 14.22 0.77 -3.60
N SER A 7 15.55 0.93 -3.62
CA SER A 7 16.34 1.00 -4.86
C SER A 7 16.25 -0.28 -5.69
N SER A 8 15.85 -1.40 -5.09
CA SER A 8 15.63 -2.67 -5.77
C SER A 8 14.27 -2.76 -6.49
N TYR A 9 13.37 -1.78 -6.31
CA TYR A 9 12.02 -1.79 -6.86
C TYR A 9 11.69 -0.47 -7.59
N PRO A 10 12.31 -0.21 -8.76
CA PRO A 10 12.08 1.02 -9.52
C PRO A 10 10.61 1.20 -9.91
N GLN A 11 9.88 0.12 -10.17
CA GLN A 11 8.45 0.14 -10.48
C GLN A 11 7.55 0.75 -9.39
N ILE A 12 8.03 0.91 -8.15
CA ILE A 12 7.29 1.66 -7.11
C ILE A 12 7.16 3.14 -7.44
N GLN A 13 8.12 3.70 -8.18
CA GLN A 13 8.06 5.11 -8.57
C GLN A 13 6.95 5.40 -9.59
N GLU A 14 6.41 4.36 -10.22
CA GLU A 14 5.30 4.46 -11.19
C GLU A 14 3.93 4.26 -10.54
N LEU A 15 3.88 3.83 -9.28
CA LEU A 15 2.62 3.66 -8.55
C LEU A 15 2.15 5.00 -7.96
N HIS A 16 0.86 5.26 -8.13
CA HIS A 16 0.15 6.38 -7.53
C HIS A 16 -0.67 5.93 -6.33
N VAL A 17 -0.78 6.81 -5.32
CA VAL A 17 -1.58 6.60 -4.12
C VAL A 17 -3.01 6.19 -4.46
N ALA A 18 -3.62 6.84 -5.45
CA ALA A 18 -4.99 6.55 -5.87
C ALA A 18 -5.17 5.10 -6.35
N GLN A 19 -4.18 4.53 -7.05
CA GLN A 19 -4.23 3.16 -7.53
C GLN A 19 -4.17 2.17 -6.36
N VAL A 20 -3.31 2.43 -5.38
CA VAL A 20 -3.21 1.60 -4.17
C VAL A 20 -4.50 1.70 -3.35
N VAL A 21 -5.07 2.90 -3.20
CA VAL A 21 -6.35 3.10 -2.51
C VAL A 21 -7.47 2.30 -3.19
N GLY A 22 -7.59 2.38 -4.52
CA GLY A 22 -8.59 1.62 -5.27
C GLY A 22 -8.45 0.11 -5.07
N TYR A 23 -7.23 -0.40 -5.19
CA TYR A 23 -6.92 -1.81 -4.92
C TYR A 23 -7.34 -2.25 -3.50
N LEU A 24 -7.02 -1.45 -2.48
CA LEU A 24 -7.38 -1.75 -1.09
C LEU A 24 -8.89 -1.78 -0.89
N GLN A 25 -9.63 -0.85 -1.49
CA GLN A 25 -11.10 -0.80 -1.39
C GLN A 25 -11.76 -2.02 -2.05
N GLU A 26 -11.32 -2.40 -3.26
CA GLU A 26 -11.81 -3.58 -3.97
C GLU A 26 -11.48 -4.88 -3.23
N THR A 27 -10.34 -4.93 -2.55
CA THR A 27 -9.93 -6.08 -1.74
C THR A 27 -10.45 -6.04 -0.29
N HIS A 28 -11.51 -5.25 -0.04
CA HIS A 28 -12.24 -5.15 1.23
C HIS A 28 -11.40 -4.69 2.44
N TRP A 29 -10.40 -3.85 2.23
CA TRP A 29 -9.79 -3.09 3.31
C TRP A 29 -10.70 -1.92 3.71
N ILE A 30 -10.77 -1.66 5.01
CA ILE A 30 -11.67 -0.64 5.57
C ILE A 30 -10.84 0.62 5.86
N SER A 31 -11.25 1.75 5.29
CA SER A 31 -10.64 3.05 5.63
C SER A 31 -11.02 3.47 7.05
N VAL A 32 -10.04 3.91 7.84
CA VAL A 32 -10.24 4.40 9.21
C VAL A 32 -9.73 5.84 9.35
N SER A 33 -10.43 6.62 10.16
CA SER A 33 -10.04 8.02 10.41
C SER A 33 -8.71 8.10 11.16
N HIS A 34 -7.84 9.00 10.71
CA HIS A 34 -6.57 9.27 11.35
C HIS A 34 -6.42 10.78 11.64
N PRO A 35 -5.87 11.19 12.79
CA PRO A 35 -5.75 12.62 13.14
C PRO A 35 -4.87 13.43 12.18
N SER A 36 -3.89 12.78 11.54
CA SER A 36 -3.05 13.42 10.53
C SER A 36 -3.74 13.40 9.17
N PRO A 37 -4.07 14.56 8.57
CA PRO A 37 -4.67 14.62 7.22
C PRO A 37 -3.68 14.26 6.11
N ARG A 38 -2.39 14.09 6.46
CA ARG A 38 -1.35 13.63 5.54
C ARG A 38 -1.39 12.12 5.31
N LEU A 39 -2.15 11.37 6.12
CA LEU A 39 -2.16 9.92 6.11
C LEU A 39 -3.56 9.39 5.80
N LEU A 40 -3.60 8.33 5.02
CA LEU A 40 -4.75 7.45 4.85
C LEU A 40 -4.42 6.14 5.54
N VAL A 41 -5.34 5.62 6.35
CA VAL A 41 -5.13 4.38 7.10
C VAL A 41 -6.22 3.39 6.73
N PHE A 42 -5.82 2.16 6.44
CA PHE A 42 -6.69 1.06 6.08
C PHE A 42 -6.46 -0.13 6.99
N GLU A 43 -7.53 -0.82 7.38
CA GLU A 43 -7.49 -1.99 8.25
C GLU A 43 -8.13 -3.23 7.60
N LYS A 44 -7.57 -4.40 7.88
CA LYS A 44 -8.18 -5.68 7.49
C LYS A 44 -7.73 -6.81 8.42
N GLY A 45 -8.69 -7.61 8.90
CA GLY A 45 -8.39 -8.74 9.78
C GLY A 45 -7.64 -8.35 11.05
N VAL A 46 -6.99 -9.33 11.69
CA VAL A 46 -6.15 -9.13 12.88
C VAL A 46 -4.87 -9.97 12.79
N ASP A 47 -3.81 -9.52 13.43
CA ASP A 47 -2.57 -10.28 13.63
C ASP A 47 -2.71 -11.37 14.71
N ASP A 48 -1.65 -12.13 14.95
CA ASP A 48 -1.59 -13.20 15.97
C ASP A 48 -1.83 -12.70 17.41
N ARG A 49 -1.81 -11.38 17.61
CA ARG A 49 -2.05 -10.72 18.90
C ARG A 49 -3.44 -10.09 18.98
N GLY A 50 -4.28 -10.31 17.97
CA GLY A 50 -5.64 -9.75 17.88
C GLY A 50 -5.67 -8.26 17.52
N LYS A 51 -4.56 -7.67 17.05
CA LYS A 51 -4.53 -6.27 16.62
C LYS A 51 -4.86 -6.14 15.14
N PRO A 52 -5.63 -5.12 14.71
CA PRO A 52 -5.91 -4.90 13.30
C PRO A 52 -4.62 -4.77 12.48
N ILE A 53 -4.57 -5.44 11.33
CA ILE A 53 -3.48 -5.24 10.37
C ILE A 53 -3.74 -3.91 9.69
N GLN A 54 -2.74 -3.03 9.69
CA GLN A 54 -2.87 -1.67 9.17
C GLN A 54 -1.94 -1.43 7.98
N ILE A 55 -2.49 -0.79 6.95
CA ILE A 55 -1.73 -0.16 5.87
C ILE A 55 -1.86 1.35 6.03
N VAL A 56 -0.72 2.04 5.98
CA VAL A 56 -0.64 3.50 6.04
C VAL A 56 -0.11 4.00 4.71
N LEU A 57 -0.88 4.85 4.04
CA LEU A 57 -0.52 5.52 2.81
C LEU A 57 -0.41 7.03 3.05
N PRO A 58 0.43 7.74 2.29
CA PRO A 58 0.33 9.19 2.22
C PRO A 58 -1.00 9.58 1.56
N SER A 59 -1.53 10.76 1.87
CA SER A 59 -2.75 11.27 1.22
C SER A 59 -2.50 11.90 -0.15
N LYS A 60 -1.25 12.07 -0.55
CA LYS A 60 -0.84 12.67 -1.83
C LYS A 60 0.46 12.04 -2.35
N ASP A 61 0.64 12.04 -3.67
CA ASP A 61 1.83 11.51 -4.31
C ASP A 61 3.09 12.38 -4.08
N ASP A 62 2.92 13.68 -3.88
CA ASP A 62 4.01 14.67 -3.84
C ASP A 62 4.76 14.76 -2.50
N TYR A 63 4.36 13.97 -1.50
CA TYR A 63 5.11 13.88 -0.25
C TYR A 63 6.41 13.09 -0.40
N GLU A 64 7.44 13.55 0.31
CA GLU A 64 8.78 12.94 0.29
C GLU A 64 8.78 11.46 0.71
N ASP A 65 7.90 11.09 1.64
CA ASP A 65 7.76 9.74 2.17
C ASP A 65 6.88 8.82 1.32
N THR A 66 6.32 9.31 0.21
CA THR A 66 5.41 8.53 -0.64
C THR A 66 6.02 7.23 -1.13
N PRO A 67 7.18 7.21 -1.81
CA PRO A 67 7.72 5.96 -2.35
C PRO A 67 7.97 4.90 -1.26
N TYR A 68 8.39 5.36 -0.08
CA TYR A 68 8.64 4.48 1.06
C TYR A 68 7.35 3.86 1.59
N LEU A 69 6.31 4.66 1.80
CA LEU A 69 5.02 4.18 2.32
C LEU A 69 4.31 3.27 1.31
N LEU A 70 4.36 3.57 0.01
CA LEU A 70 3.85 2.69 -1.04
C LEU A 70 4.56 1.34 -1.04
N ALA A 71 5.89 1.33 -0.98
CA ALA A 71 6.64 0.08 -0.93
C ALA A 71 6.36 -0.75 0.33
N LYS A 72 6.17 -0.09 1.49
CA LYS A 72 5.75 -0.80 2.71
C LYS A 72 4.38 -1.45 2.55
N ALA A 73 3.42 -0.76 1.93
CA ALA A 73 2.10 -1.30 1.67
C ALA A 73 2.18 -2.52 0.75
N VAL A 74 2.87 -2.40 -0.39
CA VAL A 74 3.06 -3.49 -1.35
C VAL A 74 3.76 -4.70 -0.71
N ASN A 75 4.83 -4.46 0.07
CA ASN A 75 5.52 -5.53 0.78
C ASN A 75 4.64 -6.23 1.81
N LEU A 76 3.79 -5.50 2.53
CA LEU A 76 2.87 -6.13 3.48
C LEU A 76 1.83 -6.97 2.74
N LEU A 77 1.22 -6.44 1.67
CA LEU A 77 0.28 -7.16 0.83
C LEU A 77 0.89 -8.45 0.26
N SER A 78 2.13 -8.39 -0.23
CA SER A 78 2.79 -9.57 -0.80
C SER A 78 2.99 -10.68 0.24
N VAL A 79 3.29 -10.31 1.49
CA VAL A 79 3.40 -11.26 2.60
C VAL A 79 2.03 -11.86 2.96
N LEU A 80 0.99 -11.03 3.07
CA LEU A 80 -0.36 -11.48 3.43
C LEU A 80 -0.97 -12.39 2.38
N GLU A 81 -0.73 -12.10 1.11
CA GLU A 81 -1.27 -12.85 -0.04
C GLU A 81 -0.37 -14.01 -0.47
N SER A 82 0.81 -14.16 0.15
CA SER A 82 1.81 -15.18 -0.20
C SER A 82 2.23 -15.14 -1.68
N VAL A 83 2.37 -13.93 -2.23
CA VAL A 83 2.80 -13.66 -3.61
C VAL A 83 4.06 -12.79 -3.60
N THR A 84 4.68 -12.60 -4.76
CA THR A 84 5.83 -11.72 -4.90
C THR A 84 5.43 -10.25 -4.85
N PHE A 85 6.39 -9.40 -4.50
CA PHE A 85 6.24 -7.95 -4.53
C PHE A 85 5.78 -7.46 -5.93
N GLN A 86 6.36 -8.01 -7.00
CA GLN A 86 6.03 -7.62 -8.37
C GLN A 86 4.60 -8.00 -8.74
N GLU A 87 4.10 -9.14 -8.27
CA GLU A 87 2.71 -9.55 -8.53
C GLU A 87 1.71 -8.56 -7.92
N ILE A 88 1.98 -8.03 -6.72
CA ILE A 88 1.15 -6.97 -6.13
C ILE A 88 1.23 -5.67 -6.93
N VAL A 89 2.44 -5.25 -7.34
CA VAL A 89 2.60 -4.04 -8.19
C VAL A 89 1.79 -4.19 -9.48
N ASN A 90 1.88 -5.34 -10.14
CA ASN A 90 1.13 -5.63 -11.36
C ASN A 90 -0.38 -5.64 -11.10
N ALA A 91 -0.82 -6.22 -9.99
CA ALA A 91 -2.23 -6.24 -9.62
C ALA A 91 -2.77 -4.81 -9.45
N ILE A 92 -2.09 -3.98 -8.65
CA ILE A 92 -2.45 -2.57 -8.44
C ILE A 92 -2.47 -1.81 -9.78
N GLY A 93 -1.45 -1.97 -10.62
CA GLY A 93 -1.38 -1.32 -11.93
C GLY A 93 -2.49 -1.75 -12.88
N ALA A 94 -2.90 -3.03 -12.85
CA ALA A 94 -4.00 -3.53 -13.66
C ALA A 94 -5.35 -2.89 -13.26
N PHE A 95 -5.60 -2.62 -11.97
CA PHE A 95 -6.83 -1.95 -11.53
C PHE A 95 -6.96 -0.52 -12.07
N ALA A 96 -5.84 0.18 -12.28
CA ALA A 96 -5.83 1.54 -12.81
C ALA A 96 -6.29 1.62 -14.28
N HIS A 97 -6.26 0.51 -15.02
CA HIS A 97 -6.68 0.46 -16.42
C HIS A 97 -8.16 0.07 -16.61
N VAL A 98 -8.86 -0.31 -15.53
CA VAL A 98 -10.27 -0.73 -15.58
C VAL A 98 -11.21 0.32 -14.98
N SER A 99 -10.67 1.42 -14.44
CA SER A 99 -11.41 2.50 -13.78
C SER A 99 -11.50 3.77 -14.62
#